data_AF-A0AAA9TUP5-F1
#
_entry.id   AF-A0AAA9TUP5-F1
#
_cell.length_a   1.000
_cell.length_b   1.000
_cell.length_c   1.000
_cell.angle_alpha   90.00
_cell.angle_beta   90.00
_cell.angle_gamma   90.00
#
_symmetry.space_group_name_H-M   'P 1'
#
loop_
_entity.id
_entity.type
_entity.pdbx_description
1 polymer ?
#
loop_
_entity_poly.entity_id
_entity_poly.type
_entity_poly.pdbx_seq_one_letter_code
_entity_poly.pdbx_strand_id
1 'polypeptide(L)'
;MPIEWTTWKKWTNFLEKYNFQKLNQEEIENLNRPIISMEIETVIRNLRTNKSPGLDSFTAEFYQKFKEELTPILLKLFQKTAEEGKLPNSFYEATITLISKPKMPHTHTKKKKLQA
;
A
#
# COMPACT_ATOMS: atom_id res chain seq x y z
N MET A 1 31.91 -19.93 0.66
CA MET A 1 30.53 -20.48 0.63
C MET A 1 29.57 -19.36 0.24
N PRO A 2 28.68 -19.53 -0.74
CA PRO A 2 27.75 -18.48 -1.13
C PRO A 2 26.63 -18.40 -0.10
N ILE A 3 26.48 -17.23 0.52
CA ILE A 3 25.48 -16.88 1.53
C ILE A 3 24.03 -17.04 0.99
N GLU A 4 23.88 -17.14 -0.32
CA GLU A 4 22.58 -17.27 -1.00
C GLU A 4 21.84 -18.57 -0.69
N TRP A 5 22.52 -19.73 -0.67
CA TRP A 5 21.85 -21.04 -0.57
C TRP A 5 21.23 -21.29 0.80
N THR A 6 21.88 -20.84 1.88
CA THR A 6 21.35 -20.96 3.24
C THR A 6 20.19 -19.98 3.48
N THR A 7 20.21 -18.82 2.82
CA THR A 7 19.18 -17.78 2.92
C THR A 7 17.90 -18.19 2.19
N TRP A 8 18.01 -18.72 0.96
CA TRP A 8 16.87 -19.28 0.22
C TRP A 8 16.21 -20.44 0.95
N LYS A 9 17.00 -21.39 1.46
CA LYS A 9 16.49 -22.54 2.22
C LYS A 9 15.79 -22.13 3.51
N LYS A 10 16.27 -21.08 4.18
CA LYS A 10 15.61 -20.52 5.37
C LYS A 10 14.28 -19.84 5.00
N TRP A 11 14.23 -19.13 3.87
CA TRP A 11 13.02 -18.49 3.36
C TRP A 11 11.96 -19.52 2.96
N THR A 12 12.33 -20.57 2.24
CA THR A 12 11.38 -21.63 1.84
C THR A 12 10.81 -22.34 3.06
N ASN A 13 11.64 -22.70 4.05
CA ASN A 13 11.17 -23.30 5.31
C ASN A 13 10.25 -22.37 6.10
N PHE A 14 10.54 -21.06 6.09
CA PHE A 14 9.68 -20.06 6.73
C PHE A 14 8.31 -19.97 6.03
N LEU A 15 8.30 -19.97 4.70
CA LEU A 15 7.06 -19.91 3.92
C LEU A 15 6.26 -21.22 4.04
N GLU A 16 6.89 -22.39 4.04
CA GLU A 16 6.21 -23.69 4.23
C GLU A 16 5.49 -23.80 5.57
N LYS A 17 5.97 -23.10 6.61
CA LYS A 17 5.30 -23.05 7.92
C LYS A 17 3.90 -22.42 7.84
N TYR A 18 3.72 -21.49 6.90
CA TYR A 18 2.44 -20.84 6.67
C TYR A 18 1.83 -21.48 5.42
N ASN A 19 0.76 -22.25 5.57
CA ASN A 19 0.02 -22.84 4.43
C ASN A 19 -0.65 -21.73 3.59
N PHE A 20 0.14 -20.93 2.88
CA PHE A 20 -0.35 -19.95 1.93
C PHE A 20 -1.11 -20.68 0.84
N GLN A 21 -2.30 -20.17 0.50
CA GLN A 21 -2.99 -20.65 -0.69
C GLN A 21 -2.07 -20.41 -1.89
N LYS A 22 -1.76 -21.49 -2.61
CA LYS A 22 -1.07 -21.39 -3.89
C LYS A 22 -2.06 -20.83 -4.89
N LEU A 23 -1.66 -19.74 -5.56
CA LEU A 23 -2.42 -19.21 -6.67
C LEU A 23 -2.52 -20.28 -7.76
N ASN A 24 -3.69 -20.40 -8.37
CA ASN A 24 -3.89 -21.25 -9.54
C ASN A 24 -3.31 -20.58 -10.80
N GLN A 25 -3.21 -21.34 -11.89
CA GLN A 25 -2.60 -20.84 -13.13
C GLN A 25 -3.37 -19.64 -13.73
N GLU A 26 -4.69 -19.65 -13.64
CA GLU A 26 -5.56 -18.58 -14.13
C GLU A 26 -5.37 -17.29 -13.32
N GLU A 27 -5.25 -17.39 -12.00
CA GLU A 27 -4.96 -16.25 -11.11
C GLU A 27 -3.59 -15.65 -11.42
N ILE A 28 -2.58 -16.49 -11.67
CA ILE A 28 -1.24 -16.03 -12.05
C ILE A 28 -1.30 -15.30 -13.39
N GLU A 29 -1.99 -15.84 -14.39
CA GLU A 29 -2.14 -15.19 -15.70
C GLU A 29 -2.90 -13.87 -15.59
N ASN A 30 -3.97 -13.82 -14.79
CA ASN A 30 -4.74 -12.60 -14.52
C ASN A 30 -3.90 -11.52 -13.84
N LEU A 31 -3.02 -11.88 -12.90
CA LEU A 31 -2.12 -10.93 -12.23
C LEU A 31 -1.02 -10.38 -13.13
N ASN A 32 -0.60 -11.14 -14.15
CA ASN A 32 0.39 -10.72 -15.14
C ASN A 32 -0.21 -9.96 -16.33
N ARG A 33 -1.54 -9.85 -16.39
CA ARG A 33 -2.23 -9.13 -17.46
C ARG A 33 -1.96 -7.62 -17.35
N PRO A 34 -1.83 -6.89 -18.48
CA PRO A 34 -1.76 -5.44 -18.44
C PRO A 34 -3.00 -4.81 -17.80
N ILE A 35 -2.77 -3.81 -16.96
CA ILE A 35 -3.84 -3.04 -16.31
C ILE A 35 -4.62 -2.25 -17.37
N ILE A 36 -5.94 -2.33 -17.33
CA ILE A 36 -6.84 -1.62 -18.26
C ILE A 36 -7.54 -0.44 -17.57
N SER A 37 -7.86 0.61 -18.34
CA SER A 37 -8.57 1.79 -17.82
C SER A 37 -9.89 1.43 -17.13
N MET A 38 -10.62 0.44 -17.67
CA MET A 38 -11.88 -0.06 -17.12
C MET A 38 -11.76 -0.57 -15.68
N GLU A 39 -10.63 -1.20 -15.33
CA GLU A 39 -10.37 -1.67 -13.96
C GLU A 39 -10.21 -0.49 -13.02
N ILE A 40 -9.43 0.52 -13.43
CA ILE A 40 -9.22 1.75 -12.66
C ILE A 40 -10.53 2.48 -12.43
N GLU A 41 -11.33 2.70 -13.48
CA GLU A 41 -12.64 3.34 -13.39
C GLU A 41 -13.59 2.57 -12.47
N THR A 42 -13.59 1.24 -12.56
CA THR A 42 -14.42 0.39 -11.73
C THR A 42 -14.02 0.46 -10.26
N VAL A 43 -12.72 0.46 -9.97
CA VAL A 43 -12.21 0.62 -8.60
C VAL A 43 -12.59 1.99 -8.03
N ILE A 44 -12.41 3.07 -8.80
CA ILE A 44 -12.78 4.43 -8.39
C ILE A 44 -14.28 4.52 -8.08
N ARG A 45 -15.13 3.96 -8.96
CA ARG A 45 -16.59 3.93 -8.76
C ARG A 45 -16.98 3.19 -7.48
N ASN A 46 -16.26 2.12 -7.14
CA ASN A 46 -16.53 1.28 -5.98
C ASN A 46 -15.91 1.81 -4.67
N LEU A 47 -15.22 2.95 -4.68
CA LEU A 47 -14.68 3.56 -3.48
C LEU A 47 -15.81 3.95 -2.51
N ARG A 48 -15.62 3.66 -1.22
CA ARG A 48 -16.59 4.02 -0.17
C ARG A 48 -16.41 5.48 0.22
N THR A 49 -17.48 6.27 0.12
CA THR A 49 -17.49 7.72 0.39
C THR A 49 -17.41 8.08 1.87
N ASN A 50 -17.86 7.19 2.77
CA ASN A 50 -17.90 7.45 4.22
C ASN A 50 -16.59 7.16 4.96
N LYS A 51 -15.43 7.25 4.29
CA LYS A 51 -14.12 7.07 4.94
C LYS A 51 -13.47 8.42 5.19
N SER A 52 -12.77 8.54 6.33
CA SER A 52 -11.92 9.70 6.58
C SER A 52 -10.87 9.83 5.48
N PRO A 53 -10.56 11.05 5.02
CA PRO A 53 -9.47 11.29 4.08
C PRO A 53 -8.16 10.70 4.60
N GLY A 54 -7.27 10.32 3.69
CA GLY A 54 -5.92 9.94 4.05
C GLY A 54 -5.11 11.15 4.53
N LEU A 55 -3.83 10.90 4.83
CA LEU A 55 -2.85 11.95 5.11
C LEU A 55 -2.71 12.95 3.95
N ASP A 56 -3.02 12.48 2.74
CA ASP A 56 -3.08 13.23 1.48
C ASP A 56 -4.30 14.16 1.37
N SER A 57 -5.23 14.11 2.32
CA SER A 57 -6.48 14.90 2.35
C SER A 57 -7.46 14.61 1.20
N PHE A 58 -7.21 13.60 0.37
CA PHE A 58 -8.13 13.22 -0.71
C PHE A 58 -9.18 12.24 -0.20
N THR A 59 -10.46 12.57 -0.40
CA THR A 59 -11.58 11.68 -0.09
C THR A 59 -11.94 10.80 -1.28
N ALA A 60 -12.70 9.72 -1.06
CA ALA A 60 -13.24 8.92 -2.16
C ALA A 60 -14.07 9.75 -3.16
N GLU A 61 -14.73 10.82 -2.69
CA GLU A 61 -15.48 11.76 -3.55
C GLU A 61 -14.58 12.48 -4.55
N PHE A 62 -13.34 12.82 -4.16
CA PHE A 62 -12.36 13.41 -5.07
C PHE A 62 -12.08 12.46 -6.25
N TYR A 63 -11.75 11.21 -5.95
CA TYR A 63 -11.46 10.21 -6.99
C TYR A 63 -12.67 9.99 -7.89
N GLN A 64 -13.88 9.92 -7.33
CA GLN A 64 -15.10 9.75 -8.12
C GLN A 64 -15.41 10.96 -9.00
N LYS A 65 -15.20 12.19 -8.49
CA LYS A 65 -15.46 13.43 -9.20
C LYS A 65 -14.50 13.65 -10.37
N PHE A 66 -13.21 13.36 -10.16
CA PHE A 66 -12.15 13.54 -11.14
C PHE A 66 -11.77 12.25 -11.88
N LYS A 67 -12.63 11.23 -11.86
CA LYS A 67 -12.35 9.91 -12.44
C LYS A 67 -11.83 9.99 -13.88
N GLU A 68 -12.43 10.85 -14.71
CA GLU A 68 -12.11 10.95 -16.15
C GLU A 68 -10.72 11.55 -16.39
N GLU A 69 -10.31 12.48 -15.53
CA GLU A 69 -8.98 13.09 -15.59
C GLU A 69 -7.91 12.20 -14.93
N LEU A 70 -8.27 11.47 -13.87
CA LEU A 70 -7.35 10.62 -13.12
C LEU A 70 -7.07 9.29 -13.81
N THR A 71 -8.05 8.67 -14.47
CA THR A 71 -7.88 7.39 -15.17
C THR A 71 -6.67 7.35 -16.09
N PRO A 72 -6.46 8.31 -17.03
CA PRO A 72 -5.29 8.27 -17.91
C PRO A 72 -3.96 8.48 -17.17
N ILE A 73 -3.95 9.29 -16.10
CA ILE A 73 -2.76 9.54 -15.27
C ILE A 73 -2.36 8.27 -14.52
N LEU A 74 -3.34 7.63 -13.87
CA LEU A 74 -3.16 6.39 -13.11
C LEU A 74 -2.77 5.23 -14.04
N LEU A 75 -3.40 5.11 -15.21
CA LEU A 75 -3.07 4.09 -16.18
C LEU A 75 -1.61 4.19 -16.63
N LYS A 76 -1.18 5.40 -17.02
CA LYS A 76 0.21 5.66 -17.42
C LYS A 76 1.19 5.40 -16.28
N LEU A 77 0.82 5.75 -15.05
CA LEU A 77 1.64 5.50 -13.86
C LEU A 77 1.85 3.99 -13.66
N PHE A 78 0.77 3.21 -13.64
CA PHE A 78 0.85 1.78 -13.38
C PHE A 78 1.58 1.02 -14.49
N GLN A 79 1.34 1.38 -15.76
CA GLN A 79 2.07 0.82 -16.89
C GLN A 79 3.57 1.07 -16.77
N LYS A 80 3.97 2.31 -16.46
CA LYS A 80 5.38 2.66 -16.26
C LYS A 80 6.01 1.87 -15.10
N THR A 81 5.29 1.71 -13.99
CA THR A 81 5.80 0.92 -12.85
C THR A 81 5.92 -0.57 -13.15
N ALA A 82 5.03 -1.11 -13.99
CA ALA A 82 5.07 -2.51 -14.43
C ALA A 82 6.25 -2.75 -15.39
N GLU A 83 6.51 -1.81 -16.30
CA GLU A 83 7.65 -1.86 -17.24
C GLU A 83 9.00 -1.70 -16.54
N GLU A 84 9.13 -0.70 -15.67
CA GLU A 84 10.39 -0.41 -14.97
C GLU A 84 10.64 -1.34 -13.78
N GLY A 85 9.60 -2.05 -13.31
CA GLY A 85 9.63 -2.88 -12.11
C GLY A 85 9.92 -2.08 -10.83
N LYS A 86 9.70 -0.77 -10.85
CA LYS A 86 10.02 0.17 -9.75
C LYS A 86 8.86 1.12 -9.52
N LEU A 87 8.55 1.36 -8.24
CA LEU A 87 7.57 2.36 -7.85
C LEU A 87 8.21 3.77 -7.82
N PRO A 88 7.42 4.85 -7.98
CA PRO A 88 7.92 6.21 -7.82
C PRO A 88 8.46 6.43 -6.42
N ASN A 89 9.51 7.25 -6.29
CA ASN A 89 10.13 7.53 -4.99
C ASN A 89 9.15 8.10 -3.95
N SER A 90 8.15 8.87 -4.39
CA SER A 90 7.11 9.43 -3.52
C SER A 90 6.23 8.38 -2.84
N PHE A 91 6.14 7.16 -3.39
CA PHE A 91 5.38 6.06 -2.75
C PHE A 91 6.07 5.53 -1.50
N TYR A 92 7.37 5.78 -1.34
CA TYR A 92 8.13 5.43 -0.14
C TYR A 92 8.10 6.52 0.94
N GLU A 93 7.51 7.68 0.63
CA GLU A 93 7.42 8.79 1.57
C GLU A 93 6.20 8.62 2.49
N ALA A 94 6.42 8.74 3.80
CA ALA A 94 5.35 8.66 4.79
C ALA A 94 5.51 9.80 5.82
N THR A 95 4.43 10.54 6.11
CA THR A 95 4.42 11.48 7.22
C THR A 95 3.89 10.79 8.48
N ILE A 96 4.71 10.75 9.53
CA ILE A 96 4.33 10.16 10.82
C ILE A 96 3.84 11.29 11.73
N THR A 97 2.53 11.38 11.91
CA THR A 97 1.91 12.35 12.83
C THR A 97 1.61 11.68 14.17
N LEU A 98 2.17 12.22 15.27
CA LEU A 98 1.86 11.74 16.62
C LEU A 98 0.48 12.23 17.06
N ILE A 99 -0.49 11.33 17.16
CA ILE A 99 -1.80 11.63 17.75
C ILE A 99 -1.76 11.22 19.23
N SER A 100 -1.68 12.21 20.13
CA SER A 100 -1.78 11.93 21.57
C SER A 100 -3.19 11.48 21.91
N LYS A 101 -3.33 10.26 22.45
CA LYS A 101 -4.61 9.80 23.02
C LYS A 101 -5.08 10.80 24.09
N PRO A 102 -6.38 11.12 24.18
CA PRO A 102 -6.90 11.91 25.29
C PRO A 102 -6.60 11.16 26.60
N LYS A 103 -5.98 11.85 27.57
CA LYS A 103 -5.63 11.26 28.86
C LYS A 103 -6.90 10.75 29.56
N MET A 104 -6.94 9.46 29.92
CA MET A 104 -7.81 9.02 31.01
C MET A 104 -7.34 9.69 32.30
N PRO A 105 -8.24 10.18 33.16
CA PRO A 105 -7.85 10.69 34.47
C PRO A 105 -7.29 9.50 35.26
N HIS A 106 -6.19 9.74 35.97
CA HIS A 106 -5.45 8.80 36.83
C HIS A 106 -4.33 8.02 36.14
N THR A 107 -3.18 8.67 35.96
CA THR A 107 -1.87 8.11 36.37
C THR A 107 -0.78 9.18 36.32
N HIS A 108 0.07 9.18 37.36
CA HIS A 108 1.09 10.19 37.62
C HIS A 108 2.07 10.37 36.45
N THR A 109 2.21 11.62 36.00
CA THR A 109 3.18 12.00 34.97
C THR A 109 4.57 12.12 35.62
N LYS A 110 5.46 11.14 35.44
CA LYS A 110 6.90 11.36 35.66
C LYS A 110 7.47 12.03 34.42
N LYS A 111 7.71 13.35 34.52
CA LYS A 111 8.50 14.10 33.55
C LYS A 111 9.95 13.61 33.64
N LYS A 112 10.43 12.87 32.64
CA LYS A 112 11.89 12.78 32.39
C LYS A 112 12.24 13.90 31.43
N LYS A 113 13.03 14.88 31.90
CA LYS A 113 13.70 15.84 31.02
C LYS A 113 14.82 15.08 30.31
N LEU A 114 14.81 15.12 28.98
CA LEU A 114 16.01 14.85 28.18
C LEU A 114 16.93 16.06 28.35
N GLN A 115 18.16 15.85 28.79
CA GLN A 115 19.21 16.87 28.69
C GLN A 115 19.93 16.66 27.36
N ALA A 116 20.20 17.78 26.67
CA ALA A 116 20.98 17.84 25.44
C ALA A 116 22.47 17.64 25.73
#